data_AF-A0A958CP39-F1
#
_entry.id   AF-A0A958CP39-F1
#
_cell.length_a   1.000
_cell.length_b   1.000
_cell.length_c   1.000
_cell.angle_alpha   90.00
_cell.angle_beta   90.00
_cell.angle_gamma   90.00
#
_symmetry.space_group_name_H-M   'P 1'
#
loop_
_entity.id
_entity.type
_entity.pdbx_description
1 polymer ?
#
loop_
_entity_poly.entity_id
_entity_poly.type
_entity_poly.pdbx_seq_one_letter_code
_entity_poly.pdbx_strand_id
1 'polypeptide(L)'
;AGVANVFAQATWTNEWADVLIGDEPAAAYNDIAYPFTVDNRGATTGRYRIQFTSATAFQCYLEDVGGIGSGNITTDFAPTNPLTGQPYFEIDADGWGSGWASGNVLRFNINGASYPLWFARCTLPGPIDEPSDAVRVELRGDAD
;
A
#
# COMPACT_ATOMS: atom_id res chain seq x y z
N ALA A 1 5.78 -7.92 5.56
CA ALA A 1 4.68 -7.14 4.93
C ALA A 1 4.21 -7.95 3.74
N GLY A 2 2.94 -7.86 3.37
CA GLY A 2 2.37 -8.68 2.29
C GLY A 2 1.38 -7.90 1.44
N VAL A 3 1.13 -8.41 0.23
CA VAL A 3 0.11 -7.89 -0.68
C VAL A 3 -1.07 -8.86 -0.71
N ALA A 4 -2.28 -8.31 -0.73
CA ALA A 4 -3.53 -9.07 -0.79
C ALA A 4 -4.55 -8.39 -1.71
N ASN A 5 -5.57 -9.14 -2.12
CA ASN A 5 -6.70 -8.65 -2.92
C ASN A 5 -6.27 -7.93 -4.21
N VAL A 6 -5.38 -8.56 -4.99
CA VAL A 6 -4.97 -8.05 -6.30
C VAL A 6 -6.08 -8.35 -7.31
N PHE A 7 -6.68 -7.32 -7.90
CA PHE A 7 -7.68 -7.48 -8.96
C PHE A 7 -7.72 -6.27 -9.89
N ALA A 8 -8.14 -6.48 -11.13
CA ALA A 8 -8.35 -5.41 -12.10
C ALA A 8 -9.83 -5.00 -12.16
N GLN A 9 -10.09 -3.72 -12.41
CA GLN A 9 -11.43 -3.14 -12.50
C GLN A 9 -11.50 -2.21 -13.71
N ALA A 10 -12.56 -2.29 -14.51
CA ALA A 10 -12.66 -1.56 -15.77
C ALA A 10 -12.70 -0.03 -15.59
N THR A 11 -13.27 0.46 -14.48
CA THR A 11 -13.36 1.90 -14.20
C THR A 11 -13.37 2.19 -12.71
N TRP A 12 -12.70 3.25 -12.29
CA TRP A 12 -12.76 3.73 -10.91
C TRP A 12 -14.15 4.30 -10.57
N THR A 13 -14.78 3.77 -9.51
CA THR A 13 -16.17 4.12 -9.11
C THR A 13 -16.27 5.18 -8.02
N ASN A 14 -15.14 5.76 -7.57
CA ASN A 14 -15.06 6.58 -6.35
C ASN A 14 -15.38 5.85 -5.05
N GLU A 15 -15.30 4.52 -5.05
CA GLU A 15 -15.49 3.70 -3.87
C GLU A 15 -14.32 2.74 -3.69
N TRP A 16 -13.73 2.74 -2.49
CA TRP A 16 -12.67 1.80 -2.13
C TRP A 16 -13.30 0.52 -1.58
N ALA A 17 -13.13 -0.58 -2.30
CA ALA A 17 -13.53 -1.91 -1.88
C ALA A 17 -12.37 -2.91 -2.02
N ASP A 18 -12.49 -4.00 -1.27
CA ASP A 18 -11.60 -5.17 -1.30
C ASP A 18 -12.10 -6.25 -2.27
N VAL A 19 -13.16 -5.93 -3.02
CA VAL A 19 -13.78 -6.75 -4.04
C VAL A 19 -14.00 -5.91 -5.29
N LEU A 20 -14.08 -6.58 -6.43
CA LEU A 20 -14.39 -5.94 -7.71
C LEU A 20 -15.74 -5.21 -7.65
N ILE A 21 -15.76 -3.94 -8.08
CA ILE A 21 -16.99 -3.19 -8.34
C ILE A 21 -17.15 -3.02 -9.85
N GLY A 22 -18.23 -3.55 -10.40
CA GLY A 22 -18.51 -3.51 -11.83
C GLY A 22 -17.81 -4.63 -12.59
N ASP A 23 -17.32 -4.32 -13.78
CA ASP A 23 -16.74 -5.31 -14.69
C ASP A 23 -15.21 -5.42 -14.55
N GLU A 24 -14.70 -6.62 -14.74
CA GLU A 24 -13.27 -6.89 -14.87
C GLU A 24 -12.82 -6.56 -16.31
N PRO A 25 -11.72 -5.81 -16.51
CA PRO A 25 -11.18 -5.59 -17.83
C PRO A 25 -10.53 -6.88 -18.36
N ALA A 26 -10.33 -6.98 -19.68
CA ALA A 26 -9.57 -8.10 -20.26
C ALA A 26 -8.09 -8.13 -19.85
N ALA A 27 -7.61 -7.10 -19.15
CA ALA A 27 -6.24 -6.96 -18.69
C ALA A 27 -6.12 -7.36 -17.21
N ALA A 28 -5.06 -8.09 -16.90
CA ALA A 28 -4.68 -8.43 -15.54
C ALA A 28 -3.17 -8.26 -15.37
N TYR A 29 -2.74 -7.98 -14.14
CA TYR A 29 -1.33 -8.02 -13.77
C TYR A 29 -0.99 -9.43 -13.31
N ASN A 30 0.14 -9.99 -13.76
CA ASN A 30 0.58 -11.34 -13.40
C ASN A 30 1.36 -11.33 -12.09
N ASP A 31 0.63 -11.18 -10.97
CA ASP A 31 1.19 -11.16 -9.62
C ASP A 31 1.75 -12.50 -9.14
N ILE A 32 1.40 -13.61 -9.82
CA ILE A 32 1.94 -14.93 -9.52
C ILE A 32 3.38 -15.06 -10.01
N ALA A 33 3.67 -14.66 -11.25
CA ALA A 33 5.02 -14.74 -11.80
C ALA A 33 5.89 -13.55 -11.39
N TYR A 34 5.27 -12.38 -11.21
CA TYR A 34 5.93 -11.12 -10.88
C TYR A 34 5.31 -10.50 -9.64
N PRO A 35 5.53 -11.10 -8.45
CA PRO A 35 4.93 -10.63 -7.22
C PRO A 35 5.44 -9.22 -6.87
N PHE A 36 4.56 -8.46 -6.22
CA PHE A 36 4.92 -7.17 -5.67
C PHE A 36 6.01 -7.33 -4.60
N THR A 37 7.05 -6.51 -4.67
CA THR A 37 8.07 -6.46 -3.63
C THR A 37 7.70 -5.39 -2.60
N VAL A 38 7.71 -5.76 -1.32
CA VAL A 38 7.32 -4.87 -0.22
C VAL A 38 8.31 -5.01 0.93
N ASP A 39 9.03 -3.94 1.24
CA ASP A 39 9.90 -3.87 2.43
C ASP A 39 9.10 -3.36 3.65
N ASN A 40 9.23 -4.04 4.79
CA ASN A 40 8.69 -3.61 6.07
C ASN A 40 9.02 -2.17 6.45
N ARG A 41 10.18 -1.64 6.03
CA ARG A 41 10.61 -0.26 6.33
C ARG A 41 9.88 0.80 5.52
N GLY A 42 9.37 0.47 4.34
CA GLY A 42 8.69 1.41 3.43
C GLY A 42 7.18 1.21 3.34
N ALA A 43 6.72 -0.01 3.60
CA ALA A 43 5.32 -0.42 3.50
C ALA A 43 4.42 0.39 4.42
N THR A 44 3.39 1.00 3.83
CA THR A 44 2.27 1.59 4.59
C THR A 44 1.05 0.71 4.43
N THR A 45 0.46 0.27 5.53
CA THR A 45 -0.78 -0.52 5.48
C THR A 45 -1.90 0.31 4.87
N GLY A 46 -2.61 -0.23 3.89
CA GLY A 46 -3.73 0.47 3.27
C GLY A 46 -4.15 -0.11 1.94
N ARG A 47 -5.12 0.59 1.32
CA ARG A 47 -5.71 0.25 0.03
C ARG A 47 -5.07 1.10 -1.06
N TYR A 48 -4.50 0.44 -2.07
CA TYR A 48 -3.76 1.07 -3.17
C TYR A 48 -4.45 0.84 -4.52
N ARG A 49 -4.49 1.87 -5.35
CA ARG A 49 -4.96 1.73 -6.74
C ARG A 49 -3.95 2.29 -7.71
N ILE A 50 -3.70 1.58 -8.79
CA ILE A 50 -3.05 2.11 -9.98
C ILE A 50 -4.15 2.35 -11.01
N GLN A 51 -4.34 3.61 -11.40
CA GLN A 51 -5.34 4.02 -12.37
C GLN A 51 -4.65 4.43 -13.67
N PHE A 52 -4.97 3.72 -14.74
CA PHE A 52 -4.43 3.98 -16.06
C PHE A 52 -4.98 5.28 -16.64
N THR A 53 -4.08 6.13 -17.13
CA THR A 53 -4.38 7.37 -17.86
C THR A 53 -4.24 7.19 -19.38
N SER A 54 -3.65 6.08 -19.82
CA SER A 54 -3.58 5.63 -21.21
C SER A 54 -3.46 4.10 -21.22
N ALA A 55 -3.18 3.48 -22.37
CA ALA A 55 -2.89 2.05 -22.43
C ALA A 55 -1.57 1.65 -21.74
N THR A 56 -0.68 2.62 -21.48
CA THR A 56 0.67 2.35 -20.97
C THR A 56 1.07 3.19 -19.76
N ALA A 57 0.43 4.33 -19.52
CA ALA A 57 0.74 5.24 -18.43
C ALA A 57 -0.34 5.20 -17.35
N PHE A 58 0.06 5.39 -16.09
CA PHE A 58 -0.84 5.33 -14.94
C PHE A 58 -0.44 6.29 -13.81
N GLN A 59 -1.37 6.49 -12.88
CA GLN A 59 -1.18 7.17 -11.60
C GLN A 59 -1.50 6.22 -10.45
N CYS A 60 -0.67 6.21 -9.42
CA CYS A 60 -0.89 5.42 -8.23
C CYS A 60 -1.44 6.27 -7.10
N TYR A 61 -2.40 5.73 -6.36
CA TYR A 61 -3.02 6.36 -5.21
C TYR A 61 -3.06 5.41 -4.01
N LEU A 62 -2.87 5.96 -2.83
CA LEU A 62 -3.15 5.34 -1.55
C LEU A 62 -4.36 6.03 -0.94
N GLU A 63 -5.35 5.28 -0.45
CA GLU A 63 -6.64 5.80 0.03
C GLU A 63 -6.53 7.03 0.95
N ASP A 64 -5.70 6.95 1.99
CA ASP A 64 -5.59 8.00 3.00
C ASP A 64 -4.60 9.13 2.63
N VAL A 65 -3.80 8.94 1.57
CA VAL A 65 -2.72 9.87 1.18
C VAL A 65 -3.02 10.58 -0.15
N GLY A 66 -3.81 9.97 -1.02
CA GLY A 66 -4.02 10.42 -2.39
C GLY A 66 -2.92 9.93 -3.33
N GLY A 67 -2.57 10.74 -4.32
CA GLY A 67 -1.61 10.36 -5.37
C GLY A 67 -0.19 10.22 -4.83
N ILE A 68 0.42 9.04 -5.03
CA ILE A 68 1.78 8.72 -4.53
C ILE A 68 2.83 8.61 -5.63
N GLY A 69 2.43 8.72 -6.91
CA GLY A 69 3.36 8.76 -8.03
C GLY A 69 2.73 8.35 -9.35
N SER A 70 3.45 8.62 -10.44
CA SER A 70 3.08 8.24 -11.80
C SER A 70 4.05 7.21 -12.36
N GLY A 71 3.56 6.28 -13.17
CA GLY A 71 4.41 5.26 -13.79
C GLY A 71 3.91 4.84 -15.16
N ASN A 72 4.55 3.81 -15.70
CA ASN A 72 4.20 3.22 -16.97
C ASN A 72 4.47 1.71 -16.95
N ILE A 73 3.98 0.98 -17.94
CA ILE A 73 4.11 -0.48 -18.01
C ILE A 73 5.47 -1.00 -18.48
N THR A 74 6.39 -0.13 -18.90
CA THR A 74 7.68 -0.51 -19.49
C THR A 74 8.86 -0.35 -18.54
N THR A 75 8.62 0.17 -17.33
CA THR A 75 9.64 0.40 -16.31
C THR A 75 9.09 0.05 -14.95
N ASP A 76 9.92 -0.56 -14.11
CA ASP A 76 9.55 -0.87 -12.73
C ASP A 76 9.08 0.39 -12.01
N PHE A 77 8.05 0.24 -11.18
CA PHE A 77 7.44 1.35 -10.48
C PHE A 77 7.54 1.16 -8.97
N ALA A 78 8.29 2.06 -8.34
CA ALA A 78 8.60 2.05 -6.91
C ALA A 78 8.36 3.43 -6.28
N PRO A 79 7.10 3.81 -5.97
CA PRO A 79 6.79 5.13 -5.43
C PRO A 79 7.43 5.32 -4.06
N THR A 80 8.18 6.40 -3.87
CA THR A 80 8.91 6.68 -2.62
C THR A 80 7.99 7.20 -1.53
N ASN A 81 8.09 6.61 -0.33
CA ASN A 81 7.44 7.11 0.87
C ASN A 81 8.24 8.29 1.46
N PRO A 82 7.68 9.51 1.50
CA PRO A 82 8.41 10.69 2.00
C PRO A 82 8.75 10.62 3.49
N LEU A 83 8.08 9.76 4.27
CA LEU A 83 8.32 9.61 5.70
C LEU A 83 9.56 8.75 6.01
N THR A 84 9.86 7.78 5.14
CA THR A 84 10.91 6.78 5.38
C THR A 84 12.04 6.84 4.36
N GLY A 85 11.84 7.52 3.23
CA GLY A 85 12.76 7.54 2.10
C GLY A 85 12.88 6.19 1.38
N GLN A 86 12.03 5.22 1.71
CA GLN A 86 11.97 3.90 1.09
C GLN A 86 10.71 3.79 0.21
N PRO A 87 10.68 2.91 -0.81
CA PRO A 87 9.46 2.69 -1.60
C PRO A 87 8.29 2.16 -0.76
N TYR A 88 7.06 2.55 -1.09
CA TYR A 88 5.85 1.93 -0.52
C TYR A 88 5.75 0.44 -0.89
N PHE A 89 6.06 0.16 -2.16
CA PHE A 89 6.15 -1.14 -2.80
C PHE A 89 6.94 -0.96 -4.10
N GLU A 90 7.25 -2.07 -4.75
CA GLU A 90 7.82 -2.13 -6.09
C GLU A 90 7.03 -3.13 -6.93
N ILE A 91 6.69 -2.74 -8.15
CA ILE A 91 6.00 -3.57 -9.14
C ILE A 91 6.87 -3.68 -10.40
N ASP A 92 7.06 -4.91 -10.87
CA ASP A 92 7.90 -5.24 -12.02
C ASP A 92 7.17 -4.91 -13.34
N ALA A 93 7.87 -4.31 -14.28
CA ALA A 93 7.34 -4.01 -15.61
C ALA A 93 6.88 -5.26 -16.38
N ASP A 94 7.56 -6.40 -16.21
CA ASP A 94 7.26 -7.63 -16.94
C ASP A 94 5.94 -8.30 -16.49
N GLY A 95 5.38 -7.88 -15.35
CA GLY A 95 4.09 -8.35 -14.85
C GLY A 95 2.89 -7.77 -15.59
N TRP A 96 3.05 -6.71 -16.38
CA TRP A 96 1.96 -6.09 -17.11
C TRP A 96 1.51 -6.94 -18.30
N GLY A 97 0.30 -7.50 -18.22
CA GLY A 97 -0.37 -8.12 -19.35
C GLY A 97 -0.83 -7.10 -20.41
N SER A 98 -1.29 -7.60 -21.57
CA SER A 98 -1.91 -6.76 -22.60
C SER A 98 -3.36 -6.37 -22.27
N GLY A 99 -3.88 -5.33 -22.93
CA GLY A 99 -5.31 -4.98 -22.88
C GLY A 99 -5.67 -3.83 -21.93
N TRP A 100 -4.67 -3.18 -21.31
CA TRP A 100 -4.91 -2.00 -20.47
C TRP A 100 -5.41 -0.83 -21.30
N ALA A 101 -6.33 -0.06 -20.72
CA ALA A 101 -6.91 1.13 -21.32
C ALA A 101 -7.02 2.25 -20.28
N SER A 102 -7.14 3.49 -20.76
CA SER A 102 -7.41 4.63 -19.89
C SER A 102 -8.69 4.38 -19.08
N GLY A 103 -8.62 4.61 -17.77
CA GLY A 103 -9.72 4.36 -16.84
C GLY A 103 -9.62 3.04 -16.08
N ASN A 104 -8.93 2.03 -16.64
CA ASN A 104 -8.71 0.76 -15.95
C ASN A 104 -7.96 0.98 -14.64
N VAL A 105 -8.25 0.14 -13.66
CA VAL A 105 -7.69 0.21 -12.32
C VAL A 105 -7.14 -1.15 -11.94
N LEU A 106 -5.91 -1.19 -11.44
CA LEU A 106 -5.39 -2.31 -10.66
C LEU A 106 -5.54 -1.97 -9.18
N ARG A 107 -6.29 -2.79 -8.44
CA ARG A 107 -6.50 -2.67 -7.00
C ARG A 107 -5.68 -3.73 -6.28
N PHE A 108 -5.13 -3.35 -5.15
CA PHE A 108 -4.43 -4.23 -4.22
C PHE A 108 -4.37 -3.57 -2.84
N ASN A 109 -4.13 -4.38 -1.83
CA ASN A 109 -3.93 -3.94 -0.46
C ASN A 109 -2.53 -4.32 -0.01
N ILE A 110 -1.89 -3.43 0.74
CA ILE A 110 -0.62 -3.74 1.41
C ILE A 110 -0.92 -3.86 2.90
N ASN A 111 -0.42 -4.94 3.49
CA ASN A 111 -0.37 -5.14 4.93
C ASN A 111 1.07 -4.96 5.38
N GLY A 112 1.38 -3.78 5.94
CA GLY A 112 2.67 -3.48 6.55
C GLY A 112 2.89 -4.30 7.82
N ALA A 113 4.16 -4.47 8.22
CA ALA A 113 4.49 -5.18 9.46
C ALA A 113 4.18 -4.38 10.74
N SER A 114 3.97 -3.07 10.62
CA SER A 114 3.51 -2.23 11.73
C SER A 114 2.00 -2.40 11.92
N TYR A 115 1.60 -3.36 12.74
CA TYR A 115 0.22 -3.43 13.22
C TYR A 115 -0.05 -2.31 14.24
N PRO A 116 -1.25 -1.70 14.30
CA PRO A 116 -1.55 -0.70 15.31
C PRO A 116 -1.42 -1.31 16.72
N LEU A 117 -0.63 -0.65 17.57
CA LEU A 117 -0.48 -1.00 18.98
C LEU A 117 -1.18 0.03 19.84
N TRP A 118 -1.93 -0.47 20.83
CA TRP A 118 -2.64 0.35 21.80
C TRP A 118 -1.99 0.20 23.16
N PHE A 119 -1.66 1.32 23.80
CA PHE A 119 -1.10 1.36 25.15
C PHE A 119 -2.13 1.96 26.10
N ALA A 120 -2.43 1.25 27.18
CA ALA A 120 -3.19 1.78 28.31
C ALA A 120 -2.26 1.87 29.53
N ARG A 121 -2.12 3.06 30.10
CA ARG A 121 -1.41 3.27 31.36
C ARG A 121 -2.42 3.48 32.48
N CYS A 122 -2.38 2.61 33.48
CA CYS A 122 -3.14 2.76 34.72
C CYS A 122 -2.18 3.20 35.84
N THR A 123 -2.48 4.30 36.50
CA THR A 123 -1.75 4.76 37.69
C THR A 123 -2.64 4.61 38.91
N LEU A 124 -2.11 4.06 40.01
CA LEU A 124 -2.85 4.02 41.27
C LEU A 124 -2.94 5.43 41.87
N PRO A 125 -4.09 5.83 42.43
CA PRO A 125 -4.16 7.04 43.24
C PRO A 125 -3.36 6.82 44.53
N GLY A 126 -2.33 7.63 44.74
CA GLY A 126 -1.46 7.61 45.92
C GLY A 126 -0.80 8.98 46.14
N PRO A 127 -0.23 9.24 47.33
CA PRO A 127 0.53 10.47 47.57
C PRO A 127 1.68 10.60 46.57
N ILE A 128 1.97 11.83 46.13
CA ILE A 128 3.07 12.13 45.22
C ILE A 128 4.39 12.00 46.00
N ASP A 129 5.07 10.86 45.83
CA ASP A 129 6.42 10.65 46.36
C ASP A 129 7.51 10.99 45.31
N GLU A 130 7.17 10.96 44.01
CA GLU A 130 8.04 11.41 42.91
C GLU A 130 7.27 12.28 41.89
N PRO A 131 7.78 13.48 41.52
CA PRO A 131 7.06 14.43 40.67
C PRO A 131 7.16 14.19 39.16
N SER A 132 7.92 13.17 38.70
CA SER A 132 8.11 12.89 37.27
C SER A 132 8.03 11.40 36.96
N ASP A 133 7.12 11.02 36.07
CA ASP A 133 7.05 9.67 35.51
C ASP A 133 7.02 9.78 33.98
N ALA A 134 7.79 8.94 33.28
CA ALA A 134 7.91 8.92 31.84
C ALA A 134 7.90 7.48 31.31
N VAL A 135 7.15 7.27 30.23
CA VAL A 135 7.18 6.02 29.45
C VAL A 135 7.90 6.28 28.14
N ARG A 136 8.84 5.40 27.79
CA ARG A 136 9.44 5.32 26.46
C ARG A 136 9.03 4.00 25.82
N VAL A 137 8.35 4.08 24.69
CA VAL A 137 8.00 2.92 23.87
C VAL A 137 8.90 2.92 22.64
N GLU A 138 9.48 1.75 22.35
CA GLU A 138 10.32 1.56 21.17
C GLU A 138 9.90 0.26 20.48
N LEU A 139 9.48 0.37 19.22
CA LEU A 139 9.08 -0.76 18.41
C LEU A 139 10.26 -1.21 17.57
N ARG A 140 10.68 -2.45 17.77
CA ARG A 140 11.74 -3.12 17.02
C ARG A 140 11.18 -4.42 16.46
N GLY A 141 11.32 -4.63 15.16
CA GLY A 141 11.00 -5.88 14.49
C GLY A 141 12.24 -6.36 13.76
N ASP A 142 12.47 -7.67 13.81
CA ASP A 142 13.48 -8.37 13.00
C ASP A 142 12.78 -9.12 11.85
N ALA A 143 13.51 -9.47 10.81
CA ALA A 143 13.00 -9.90 9.52
C ALA A 143 13.02 -11.42 9.28
N ASP A 144 13.32 -12.25 10.27
CA ASP A 144 13.38 -13.72 10.08
C ASP A 144 11.97 -14.35 10.00
#